data_AF-A0AAT9HJF1-F1
#
_entry.id   AF-A0AAT9HJF1-F1
#
_cell.length_a   1.000
_cell.length_b   1.000
_cell.length_c   1.000
_cell.angle_alpha   90.00
_cell.angle_beta   90.00
_cell.angle_gamma   90.00
#
_symmetry.space_group_name_H-M   'P 1'
#
loop_
_entity.id
_entity.type
_entity.pdbx_description
1 polymer ?
#
loop_
_entity_poly.entity_id
_entity_poly.type
_entity_poly.pdbx_seq_one_letter_code
_entity_poly.pdbx_strand_id
1 'polypeptide(L)'
;MQWVFDRTDASGLKRGQYLALSQSVAHDDIDEPVAVLRERYLPELERLLPHSREARVEDFFVTRERTATFAPAPGVGRLRPGARTKAPGLYLAGAWTATGWPATMESAVRSGVGAADAALNALGRPRPSRLFALEEAA
;
A
#
# COMPACT_ATOMS: atom_id res chain seq x y z
N MET A 1 -5.99 0.49 17.39
CA MET A 1 -5.05 -0.33 16.60
C MET A 1 -5.81 -1.06 15.50
N GLN A 2 -5.47 -0.85 14.23
CA GLN A 2 -6.18 -1.41 13.07
C GLN A 2 -5.62 -2.77 12.62
N TRP A 3 -4.31 -2.87 12.40
CA TRP A 3 -3.66 -4.09 11.91
C TRP A 3 -2.37 -4.38 12.66
N VAL A 4 -2.08 -5.68 12.85
CA VAL A 4 -0.82 -6.20 13.37
C VAL A 4 -0.34 -7.30 12.44
N PHE A 5 0.93 -7.22 12.04
CA PHE A 5 1.56 -8.22 11.18
C PHE A 5 2.79 -8.78 11.90
N ASP A 6 2.93 -10.10 11.92
CA ASP A 6 4.20 -10.71 12.25
C ASP A 6 5.13 -10.62 11.04
N ARG A 7 6.23 -9.90 11.21
CA ARG A 7 7.27 -9.63 10.22
C ARG A 7 8.57 -10.37 10.56
N THR A 8 8.58 -11.25 11.55
CA THR A 8 9.78 -11.92 12.05
C THR A 8 10.55 -12.62 10.93
N ASP A 9 9.88 -13.53 10.20
CA ASP A 9 10.50 -14.28 9.10
C ASP A 9 10.85 -13.37 7.92
N ALA A 10 9.91 -12.50 7.51
CA ALA A 10 10.09 -11.61 6.37
C ALA A 10 11.23 -10.60 6.56
N SER A 11 11.61 -10.32 7.81
CA SER A 11 12.73 -9.43 8.16
C SER A 11 14.04 -10.20 8.41
N GLY A 12 14.03 -11.52 8.27
CA GLY A 12 15.19 -12.38 8.49
C GLY A 12 15.63 -12.50 9.95
N LEU A 13 14.78 -12.10 10.90
CA LEU A 13 15.11 -12.08 12.31
C LEU A 13 15.26 -13.52 12.84
N LYS A 14 16.36 -13.80 13.55
CA LYS A 14 16.67 -15.15 14.05
C LYS A 14 16.40 -15.35 15.55
N ARG A 15 16.19 -14.26 16.29
CA ARG A 15 15.85 -14.26 17.71
C ARG A 15 14.91 -13.10 18.02
N GLY A 16 13.94 -13.34 18.90
CA GLY A 16 12.88 -12.39 19.20
C GLY A 16 11.76 -12.42 18.16
N GLN A 17 10.88 -11.44 18.22
CA GLN A 17 9.73 -11.29 17.32
C GLN A 17 9.68 -9.85 16.82
N TYR A 18 9.34 -9.67 15.55
CA TYR A 18 9.11 -8.34 14.96
C TYR A 18 7.65 -8.21 14.56
N LEU A 19 6.90 -7.42 15.31
CA LEU A 19 5.53 -7.05 14.99
C LEU A 19 5.48 -5.66 14.34
N ALA A 20 4.76 -5.54 13.22
CA ALA A 20 4.47 -4.27 12.57
C ALA A 20 3.00 -3.90 12.79
N LEU A 21 2.78 -2.72 13.38
CA LEU A 21 1.46 -2.15 13.60
C LEU A 21 1.18 -1.15 12.47
N SER A 22 0.10 -1.33 11.72
CA SER A 22 -0.28 -0.41 10.64
C SER A 22 -1.52 0.39 11.02
N GLN A 23 -1.46 1.70 10.80
CA GLN A 23 -2.56 2.65 11.00
C GLN A 23 -2.77 3.47 9.73
N SER A 24 -3.98 3.39 9.19
CA SER A 24 -4.45 4.25 8.11
C SER A 24 -5.26 5.42 8.68
N VAL A 25 -5.37 6.51 7.92
CA VAL A 25 -6.04 7.75 8.38
C VAL A 25 -5.43 8.27 9.69
N ALA A 26 -4.10 8.20 9.78
CA ALA A 26 -3.36 8.53 10.99
C ALA A 26 -3.17 10.04 11.20
N HIS A 27 -4.13 10.89 10.79
CA HIS A 27 -3.97 12.35 10.83
C HIS A 27 -3.66 12.88 12.23
N ASP A 28 -4.28 12.30 13.25
CA ASP A 28 -4.07 12.68 14.65
C ASP A 28 -2.75 12.14 15.23
N ASP A 29 -2.15 11.13 14.60
CA ASP A 29 -0.96 10.43 15.09
C ASP A 29 0.30 10.73 14.26
N ILE A 30 0.16 11.23 13.02
CA ILE A 30 1.24 11.28 12.03
C ILE A 30 2.40 12.16 12.47
N ASP A 31 2.11 13.23 13.22
CA ASP A 31 3.09 14.19 13.74
C ASP A 31 3.51 13.95 15.18
N GLU A 32 2.85 13.00 15.87
CA GLU A 32 3.14 12.73 17.27
C GLU A 32 4.55 12.14 17.45
N PRO A 33 5.27 12.51 18.52
CA PRO A 33 6.56 11.92 18.85
C PRO A 33 6.46 10.40 19.02
N VAL A 34 7.54 9.69 18.68
CA VAL A 34 7.59 8.21 18.79
C VAL A 34 7.25 7.72 20.20
N ALA A 35 7.66 8.45 21.24
CA ALA A 35 7.35 8.11 22.63
C ALA A 35 5.84 8.14 22.93
N VAL A 36 5.13 9.16 22.44
CA VAL A 36 3.67 9.29 22.59
C VAL A 36 2.96 8.13 21.87
N LEU A 37 3.39 7.81 20.66
CA LEU A 37 2.84 6.69 19.90
C LEU A 37 3.12 5.35 20.59
N ARG A 38 4.30 5.17 21.18
CA ARG A 38 4.65 3.97 21.94
C ARG A 38 3.70 3.76 23.13
N GLU A 39 3.48 4.80 23.93
CA GLU A 39 2.57 4.77 25.08
C GLU A 39 1.11 4.52 24.68
N ARG A 40 0.71 4.95 23.48
CA ARG A 40 -0.62 4.70 22.93
C ARG A 40 -0.80 3.28 22.41
N TYR A 41 0.18 2.76 21.67
CA TYR A 41 0.02 1.53 20.90
C TYR A 41 0.44 0.25 21.64
N LEU A 42 1.39 0.31 22.58
CA LEU A 42 1.77 -0.88 23.36
C LEU A 42 0.62 -1.42 24.23
N PRO A 43 -0.13 -0.58 24.97
CA PRO A 43 -1.26 -1.10 25.76
C PRO A 43 -2.34 -1.76 24.88
N GLU A 44 -2.58 -1.23 23.67
CA GLU A 44 -3.51 -1.86 22.72
C GLU A 44 -3.00 -3.21 22.21
N LEU A 45 -1.69 -3.33 21.98
CA LEU A 45 -1.07 -4.60 21.61
C LEU A 45 -1.19 -5.63 22.75
N GLU A 46 -0.93 -5.23 23.99
CA GLU A 46 -1.07 -6.07 25.19
C GLU A 46 -2.54 -6.46 25.47
N ARG A 47 -3.49 -5.60 25.09
CA ARG A 47 -4.91 -5.89 25.19
C ARG A 47 -5.33 -6.93 24.15
N LEU A 48 -4.80 -6.85 22.94
CA LEU A 48 -5.14 -7.76 21.83
C LEU A 48 -4.34 -9.07 21.86
N LEU A 49 -3.10 -9.03 22.35
CA LEU A 49 -2.18 -10.17 22.47
C LEU A 49 -1.64 -10.26 23.90
N PRO A 50 -2.38 -10.84 24.87
CA PRO A 50 -2.01 -10.80 26.29
C PRO A 50 -0.62 -11.34 26.62
N HIS A 51 -0.14 -12.35 25.88
CA HIS A 51 1.22 -12.90 26.06
C HIS A 51 2.33 -11.88 25.78
N SER A 52 2.05 -10.80 25.04
CA SER A 52 3.02 -9.73 24.80
C SER A 52 3.35 -8.93 26.07
N ARG A 53 2.53 -9.00 27.13
CA ARG A 53 2.80 -8.36 28.43
C ARG A 53 4.05 -8.90 29.12
N GLU A 54 4.41 -10.14 28.82
CA GLU A 54 5.61 -10.80 29.36
C GLU A 54 6.85 -10.51 28.50
N ALA A 55 6.67 -9.91 27.32
CA ALA A 55 7.76 -9.62 26.41
C ALA A 55 8.45 -8.29 26.77
N ARG A 56 9.77 -8.27 26.54
CA ARG A 56 10.55 -7.03 26.58
C ARG A 56 10.58 -6.40 25.20
N VAL A 57 10.16 -5.14 25.10
CA VAL A 57 10.30 -4.34 23.87
C VAL A 57 11.76 -3.91 23.71
N GLU A 58 12.48 -4.58 22.82
CA GLU A 58 13.89 -4.26 22.51
C GLU A 58 14.04 -3.01 21.64
N ASP A 59 13.13 -2.81 20.68
CA ASP A 59 13.11 -1.63 19.81
C ASP A 59 11.67 -1.22 19.47
N PHE A 60 11.46 0.08 19.26
CA PHE A 60 10.20 0.66 18.83
C PHE A 60 10.47 1.89 17.98
N PHE A 61 10.08 1.83 16.72
CA PHE A 61 10.23 2.94 15.77
C PHE A 61 8.97 3.09 14.91
N VAL A 62 8.83 4.26 14.31
CA VAL A 62 7.65 4.62 13.51
C VAL A 62 8.09 5.15 12.16
N THR A 63 7.65 4.47 11.10
CA THR A 63 7.72 4.99 9.73
C THR A 63 6.44 5.77 9.43
N ARG A 64 6.56 6.86 8.66
CA ARG A 64 5.45 7.81 8.41
C ARG A 64 5.32 8.08 6.92
N GLU A 65 4.15 7.77 6.37
CA GLU A 65 3.83 7.98 4.96
C GLU A 65 2.67 8.97 4.83
N ARG A 66 2.96 10.27 4.85
CA ARG A 66 1.93 11.34 4.82
C ARG A 66 1.09 11.34 3.56
N THR A 67 1.66 10.84 2.46
CA THR A 67 1.05 10.79 1.14
C THR A 67 1.01 9.36 0.59
N ALA A 68 0.75 8.38 1.45
CA ALA A 68 0.78 6.95 1.11
C ALA A 68 -0.16 6.60 -0.06
N THR A 69 -1.46 6.84 0.11
CA THR A 69 -2.50 6.64 -0.90
C THR A 69 -3.51 7.78 -0.84
N PHE A 70 -4.21 8.03 -1.94
CA PHE A 70 -5.27 9.04 -1.96
C PHE A 70 -6.47 8.58 -1.12
N ALA A 71 -7.18 9.52 -0.50
CA ALA A 71 -8.42 9.22 0.21
C ALA A 71 -9.54 8.84 -0.78
N PRO A 72 -10.10 7.61 -0.71
CA PRO A 72 -11.13 7.15 -1.66
C PRO A 72 -12.52 7.64 -1.27
N ALA A 73 -12.69 8.97 -1.14
CA ALA A 73 -13.98 9.57 -0.81
C ALA A 73 -15.01 9.36 -1.94
N PRO A 74 -16.32 9.35 -1.62
CA PRO A 74 -17.37 9.23 -2.63
C PRO A 74 -17.19 10.21 -3.79
N GLY A 75 -17.21 9.69 -5.02
CA GLY A 75 -17.06 10.48 -6.24
C GLY A 75 -15.62 10.74 -6.72
N VAL A 76 -14.57 10.42 -5.93
CA VAL A 76 -13.16 10.59 -6.36
C VAL A 76 -12.82 9.79 -7.61
N GLY A 77 -13.53 8.68 -7.87
CA GLY A 77 -13.37 7.88 -9.08
C GLY A 77 -13.40 8.69 -10.39
N ARG A 78 -14.24 9.73 -10.47
CA ARG A 78 -14.36 10.59 -11.66
C ARG A 78 -13.14 11.49 -11.91
N LEU A 79 -12.31 11.70 -10.89
CA LEU A 79 -11.11 12.55 -10.94
C LEU A 79 -9.87 11.76 -11.37
N ARG A 80 -9.93 10.43 -11.33
CA ARG A 80 -8.82 9.56 -11.68
C ARG A 80 -8.63 9.59 -13.20
N PRO A 81 -7.45 9.98 -13.73
CA PRO A 81 -7.24 10.00 -15.17
C PRO A 81 -7.00 8.59 -15.71
N GLY A 82 -7.31 8.38 -16.99
CA GLY A 82 -6.84 7.21 -17.73
C GLY A 82 -5.35 7.28 -18.05
N ALA A 83 -4.81 6.24 -18.68
CA ALA A 83 -3.39 6.15 -19.01
C ALA A 83 -2.93 7.15 -20.09
N ARG A 84 -3.78 7.49 -21.06
CA ARG A 84 -3.45 8.44 -22.14
C ARG A 84 -3.64 9.88 -21.65
N THR A 85 -2.61 10.71 -21.84
CA THR A 85 -2.71 12.15 -21.61
C THR A 85 -3.00 12.91 -22.91
N LYS A 86 -3.25 14.21 -22.82
CA LYS A 86 -3.33 15.11 -23.98
C LYS A 86 -1.97 15.43 -24.59
N ALA A 87 -0.88 15.20 -23.86
CA ALA A 87 0.48 15.45 -24.34
C ALA A 87 0.97 14.21 -25.13
N PRO A 88 1.34 14.37 -26.42
CA PRO A 88 1.86 13.25 -27.21
C PRO A 88 3.09 12.62 -26.55
N GLY A 89 3.10 11.28 -26.47
CA GLY A 89 4.20 10.52 -25.89
C GLY A 89 4.21 10.43 -24.36
N LEU A 90 3.30 11.13 -23.65
CA LEU A 90 3.18 11.08 -22.20
C LEU A 90 2.01 10.20 -21.75
N TYR A 91 2.31 9.22 -20.90
CA TYR A 91 1.35 8.27 -20.33
C TYR A 91 1.45 8.23 -18.81
N LEU A 92 0.34 7.96 -18.15
CA LEU A 92 0.25 7.89 -16.69
C LEU A 92 0.10 6.46 -16.20
N ALA A 93 0.86 6.12 -15.16
CA ALA A 93 0.74 4.88 -14.42
C ALA A 93 0.85 5.14 -12.91
N GLY A 94 0.23 4.27 -12.14
CA GLY A 94 0.11 4.36 -10.68
C GLY A 94 -1.28 3.93 -10.21
N ALA A 95 -1.36 3.46 -8.96
CA ALA A 95 -2.62 2.96 -8.36
C ALA A 95 -3.75 4.01 -8.31
N TRP A 96 -3.39 5.29 -8.46
CA TRP A 96 -4.31 6.43 -8.45
C TRP A 96 -5.00 6.67 -9.81
N THR A 97 -4.54 6.08 -10.91
CA THR A 97 -5.19 6.22 -12.23
C THR A 97 -6.49 5.41 -12.31
N ALA A 98 -7.33 5.65 -13.33
CA ALA A 98 -8.64 5.04 -13.50
C ALA A 98 -8.59 3.56 -13.95
N THR A 99 -8.15 2.68 -13.04
CA THR A 99 -8.12 1.22 -13.26
C THR A 99 -9.45 0.52 -12.96
N GLY A 100 -10.39 1.23 -12.35
CA GLY A 100 -11.62 0.65 -11.78
C GLY A 100 -11.43 -0.09 -10.46
N TRP A 101 -10.19 -0.17 -9.94
CA TRP A 101 -9.84 -0.86 -8.69
C TRP A 101 -9.47 0.16 -7.60
N PRO A 102 -9.54 -0.21 -6.30
CA PRO A 102 -8.98 0.62 -5.22
C PRO A 102 -7.46 0.87 -5.41
N ALA A 103 -6.89 1.77 -4.61
CA ALA A 103 -5.47 2.15 -4.72
C ALA A 103 -4.51 1.08 -4.15
N THR A 104 -4.50 -0.11 -4.75
CA THR A 104 -3.71 -1.26 -4.30
C THR A 104 -2.50 -1.53 -5.19
N MET A 105 -1.67 -2.51 -4.80
CA MET A 105 -0.54 -2.99 -5.62
C MET A 105 -1.02 -3.56 -6.96
N GLU A 106 -2.11 -4.33 -6.97
CA GLU A 106 -2.72 -4.91 -8.17
C GLU A 106 -3.20 -3.80 -9.11
N SER A 107 -3.80 -2.74 -8.56
CA SER A 107 -4.17 -1.54 -9.32
C SER A 107 -2.95 -0.84 -9.91
N ALA A 108 -1.85 -0.72 -9.17
CA ALA A 108 -0.60 -0.16 -9.70
C ALA A 108 -0.06 -0.99 -10.87
N VAL A 109 -0.04 -2.32 -10.76
CA VAL A 109 0.37 -3.22 -11.84
C VAL A 109 -0.53 -3.06 -13.06
N ARG A 110 -1.86 -3.14 -12.87
CA ARG A 110 -2.86 -3.01 -13.94
C ARG A 110 -2.75 -1.67 -14.65
N SER A 111 -2.52 -0.60 -13.89
CA SER A 111 -2.25 0.74 -14.40
C SER A 111 -0.98 0.81 -15.25
N GLY A 112 0.12 0.23 -14.76
CA GLY A 112 1.39 0.17 -15.49
C GLY A 112 1.27 -0.59 -16.81
N VAL A 113 0.58 -1.73 -16.80
CA VAL A 113 0.28 -2.51 -18.01
C VAL A 113 -0.53 -1.67 -19.00
N GLY A 114 -1.61 -1.02 -18.54
CA GLY A 114 -2.45 -0.16 -19.39
C GLY A 114 -1.70 1.04 -20.00
N ALA A 115 -0.75 1.63 -19.25
CA ALA A 115 0.11 2.68 -19.77
C ALA A 115 1.08 2.17 -20.84
N ALA A 116 1.71 1.02 -20.61
CA ALA A 116 2.58 0.39 -21.59
C ALA A 116 1.81 -0.01 -22.85
N ASP A 117 0.60 -0.54 -22.73
CA ASP A 117 -0.31 -0.81 -23.84
C ASP A 117 -0.63 0.43 -24.66
N ALA A 118 -0.98 1.53 -23.99
CA ALA A 118 -1.31 2.78 -24.66
C ALA A 118 -0.10 3.33 -25.46
N ALA A 119 1.10 3.25 -24.88
CA ALA A 119 2.35 3.67 -25.50
C ALA A 119 2.72 2.80 -26.70
N LEU A 120 2.71 1.48 -26.53
CA LEU A 120 3.03 0.52 -27.59
C LEU A 120 2.06 0.61 -28.78
N ASN A 121 0.77 0.77 -28.51
CA ASN A 121 -0.22 0.99 -29.56
C ASN A 121 0.05 2.28 -30.35
N ALA A 122 0.45 3.37 -29.69
CA ALA A 122 0.78 4.62 -30.38
C ALA A 122 2.06 4.52 -31.24
N LEU A 123 2.96 3.59 -30.90
CA LEU A 123 4.17 3.28 -31.67
C LEU A 123 3.93 2.24 -32.78
N GLY A 124 2.69 1.77 -32.98
CA GLY A 124 2.40 0.70 -33.94
C GLY A 124 3.03 -0.65 -33.57
N ARG A 125 3.33 -0.87 -32.28
CA ARG A 125 3.98 -2.07 -31.74
C ARG A 125 3.11 -2.75 -30.67
N PRO A 126 1.85 -3.10 -30.96
CA PRO A 126 0.95 -3.68 -29.96
C PRO A 126 1.58 -4.92 -29.32
N ARG A 127 1.41 -5.06 -28.00
CA ARG A 127 1.94 -6.22 -27.30
C ARG A 127 1.10 -7.47 -27.59
N PRO A 128 1.70 -8.67 -27.55
CA PRO A 128 0.94 -9.92 -27.58
C PRO A 128 -0.03 -9.98 -26.39
N SER A 129 -1.24 -10.50 -26.60
CA SER A 129 -2.35 -10.49 -25.64
C SER A 129 -2.14 -11.29 -24.33
N ARG A 130 -0.97 -11.90 -24.12
CA ARG A 130 -0.75 -12.89 -23.05
C ARG A 130 0.29 -12.45 -22.01
N LEU A 131 -0.02 -11.46 -21.19
CA LEU A 131 0.77 -11.22 -19.97
C LEU A 131 0.22 -11.87 -18.71
N PHE A 132 -1.09 -12.13 -18.69
CA PHE A 132 -1.74 -12.86 -17.61
C PHE A 132 -2.61 -13.95 -18.23
N ALA A 133 -1.99 -14.98 -18.80
CA ALA A 133 -2.66 -16.27 -18.92
C ALA A 133 -2.62 -16.95 -17.54
N LEU A 134 -3.25 -16.31 -16.55
CA LEU A 134 -3.65 -16.97 -15.33
C LEU A 134 -5.12 -17.27 -15.55
N GLU A 135 -5.43 -18.53 -15.83
CA GLU A 135 -6.79 -19.03 -15.64
C GLU A 135 -7.19 -18.70 -14.20
N GLU A 136 -8.15 -17.79 -14.05
CA GLU A 136 -8.89 -17.66 -12.79
C GLU A 136 -9.66 -18.98 -12.61
N ALA A 137 -9.01 -19.96 -11.99
CA ALA A 137 -9.69 -21.08 -11.38
C ALA A 137 -10.50 -20.52 -10.20
N ALA A 138 -11.77 -20.25 -10.48
CA ALA A 138 -12.81 -20.01 -9.48
C ALA A 138 -13.17 -21.32 -8.75
#